data_AF-A0A8T4ELF0-F1
#
_entry.id   AF-A0A8T4ELF0-F1
#
_cell.length_a   1.000
_cell.length_b   1.000
_cell.length_c   1.000
_cell.angle_alpha   90.00
_cell.angle_beta   90.00
_cell.angle_gamma   90.00
#
_symmetry.space_group_name_H-M   'P 1'
#
loop_
_entity.id
_entity.type
_entity.pdbx_description
1 polymer ?
#
loop_
_entity_poly.entity_id
_entity_poly.type
_entity_poly.pdbx_seq_one_letter_code
_entity_poly.pdbx_strand_id
1 'polypeptide(L)'
;TKNITLVRNSAENISATFTDTDTTIGNCSATGSCTNIIYTNTNFDNTSTSDIDVSGTYGALELQIKPDSINGTELADTINLDANLAVTGYNVSFDSGTLFVDSNNDRVGIGTSSPNQALHVVGNTNMSGYNITTIDCIVFDSGGKICALIE
;
A
#
# COMPACT_ATOMS: atom_id res chain seq x y z
N THR A 1 -8.73 -16.03 -35.96
CA THR A 1 -10.04 -15.45 -36.33
C THR A 1 -11.08 -16.06 -35.42
N LYS A 2 -11.81 -15.27 -34.61
CA LYS A 2 -12.87 -15.82 -33.74
C LYS A 2 -14.11 -16.07 -34.60
N ASN A 3 -14.59 -17.31 -34.61
CA ASN A 3 -15.68 -17.74 -35.49
C ASN A 3 -17.03 -17.54 -34.78
N ILE A 4 -17.98 -16.89 -35.44
CA ILE A 4 -19.38 -16.82 -34.98
C ILE A 4 -20.14 -17.97 -35.65
N THR A 5 -20.63 -18.91 -34.86
CA THR A 5 -21.47 -20.02 -35.35
C THR A 5 -22.93 -19.63 -35.20
N LEU A 6 -23.62 -19.50 -36.33
CA LEU A 6 -25.06 -19.25 -36.39
C LEU A 6 -25.78 -20.57 -36.65
N VAL A 7 -26.65 -20.98 -35.74
CA VAL A 7 -27.48 -22.19 -35.92
C VAL A 7 -28.94 -21.75 -36.08
N ARG A 8 -29.60 -22.20 -37.14
CA ARG A 8 -31.05 -22.08 -37.31
C ARG A 8 -31.71 -23.30 -36.70
N ASN A 9 -32.61 -23.09 -35.76
CA ASN A 9 -33.40 -24.19 -35.22
C ASN A 9 -34.68 -24.44 -36.03
N SER A 10 -35.41 -25.51 -35.70
CA SER A 10 -36.66 -25.90 -36.35
C SER A 10 -37.81 -24.90 -36.15
N ALA A 11 -37.64 -23.91 -35.27
CA ALA A 11 -38.56 -22.80 -35.06
C ALA A 11 -38.08 -21.50 -35.76
N GLU A 12 -37.13 -21.60 -36.69
CA GLU A 12 -36.53 -20.50 -37.46
C GLU A 12 -35.80 -19.42 -36.64
N ASN A 13 -35.55 -19.68 -35.35
CA ASN A 13 -34.75 -18.77 -34.55
C ASN A 13 -33.28 -18.96 -34.90
N ILE A 14 -32.58 -17.84 -35.12
CA ILE A 14 -31.12 -17.82 -35.30
C ILE A 14 -30.50 -17.58 -33.93
N SER A 15 -29.83 -18.60 -33.38
CA SER A 15 -29.04 -18.48 -32.15
C SER A 15 -27.55 -18.37 -32.49
N ALA A 16 -26.87 -17.42 -31.86
CA ALA A 16 -25.42 -17.28 -31.94
C ALA A 16 -24.79 -17.76 -30.62
N THR A 17 -23.84 -18.68 -30.71
CA THR A 17 -23.04 -19.12 -29.55
C THR A 17 -21.64 -18.53 -29.69
N PHE A 18 -21.25 -17.67 -28.74
CA PHE A 18 -19.91 -17.11 -28.68
C PHE A 18 -19.06 -17.98 -27.76
N THR A 19 -18.07 -18.68 -28.33
CA THR A 19 -17.06 -19.40 -27.54
C THR A 19 -15.81 -18.54 -27.49
N ASP A 20 -15.86 -17.48 -26.68
CA ASP A 20 -14.66 -16.71 -26.32
C ASP A 20 -14.26 -17.08 -24.89
N THR A 21 -13.13 -17.75 -24.73
CA THR A 21 -12.61 -18.13 -23.41
C THR A 21 -12.10 -16.93 -22.60
N ASP A 22 -11.89 -15.78 -23.26
CA ASP A 22 -11.27 -14.61 -22.65
C ASP A 22 -12.25 -13.46 -22.35
N THR A 23 -13.54 -13.60 -22.68
CA THR A 23 -14.52 -12.53 -22.47
C THR A 23 -15.92 -13.08 -22.21
N THR A 24 -16.27 -13.26 -20.94
CA THR A 24 -17.65 -13.56 -20.53
C THR A 24 -18.49 -12.28 -20.65
N ILE A 25 -19.11 -12.07 -21.82
CA ILE A 25 -20.15 -11.05 -21.96
C ILE A 25 -21.32 -11.49 -21.08
N GLY A 26 -21.56 -10.75 -19.99
CA GLY A 26 -22.70 -10.94 -19.10
C GLY A 26 -24.00 -11.05 -19.90
N ASN A 27 -24.81 -12.05 -19.55
CA ASN A 27 -26.08 -12.45 -20.16
C ASN A 27 -26.84 -11.33 -20.90
N CYS A 28 -26.58 -11.18 -22.20
CA CYS A 28 -27.36 -10.28 -23.04
C CYS A 28 -28.76 -10.89 -23.25
N SER A 29 -29.80 -10.08 -23.05
CA SER A 29 -31.16 -10.47 -23.43
C SER A 29 -31.21 -10.79 -24.93
N ALA A 30 -32.09 -11.72 -25.33
CA ALA A 30 -32.31 -12.14 -26.73
C ALA A 30 -32.65 -10.99 -27.70
N THR A 31 -32.93 -9.78 -27.18
CA THR A 31 -33.20 -8.56 -27.95
C THR A 31 -32.00 -7.61 -28.09
N GLY A 32 -30.79 -8.04 -27.73
CA GLY A 32 -29.54 -7.33 -28.06
C GLY A 32 -29.20 -6.11 -27.18
N SER A 33 -29.83 -5.96 -26.02
CA SER A 33 -29.40 -4.95 -25.02
C SER A 33 -28.53 -5.62 -23.96
N CYS A 34 -27.23 -5.37 -24.01
CA CYS A 34 -26.29 -5.75 -22.97
C CYS A 34 -26.11 -4.53 -22.06
N THR A 35 -26.78 -4.50 -20.91
CA THR A 35 -26.76 -3.33 -20.03
C THR A 35 -25.59 -3.30 -19.04
N ASN A 36 -24.93 -4.44 -18.77
CA ASN A 36 -23.81 -4.50 -17.84
C ASN A 36 -22.74 -5.48 -18.34
N ILE A 37 -21.56 -4.96 -18.67
CA ILE A 37 -20.35 -5.77 -18.81
C ILE A 37 -19.88 -6.09 -17.39
N ILE A 38 -20.13 -7.32 -16.92
CA ILE A 38 -19.58 -7.82 -15.66
C ILE A 38 -18.21 -8.42 -15.99
N TYR A 39 -17.12 -7.74 -15.63
CA TYR A 39 -15.80 -8.34 -15.64
C TYR A 39 -15.74 -9.37 -14.50
N THR A 40 -15.84 -10.66 -14.81
CA THR A 40 -15.66 -11.75 -13.82
C THR A 40 -14.20 -12.17 -13.65
N ASN A 41 -13.26 -11.50 -14.32
CA ASN A 41 -11.84 -11.79 -14.11
C ASN A 41 -11.37 -11.11 -12.82
N THR A 42 -11.25 -11.90 -11.75
CA THR A 42 -10.68 -11.48 -10.46
C THR A 42 -9.16 -11.29 -10.50
N ASN A 43 -8.52 -11.53 -11.65
CA ASN A 43 -7.13 -11.19 -11.91
C ASN A 43 -7.07 -10.00 -12.86
N PHE A 44 -6.79 -8.83 -12.29
CA PHE A 44 -6.29 -7.67 -13.03
C PHE A 44 -4.83 -7.94 -13.43
N ASP A 45 -4.58 -8.97 -14.25
CA ASP A 45 -3.25 -9.24 -14.83
C ASP A 45 -2.98 -8.25 -15.96
N ASN A 46 -2.80 -6.98 -15.58
CA ASN A 46 -2.43 -5.91 -16.50
C ASN A 46 -0.92 -5.98 -16.78
N THR A 47 -0.53 -6.91 -17.65
CA THR A 47 0.84 -7.03 -18.17
C THR A 47 1.17 -5.98 -19.26
N SER A 48 0.36 -4.92 -19.41
CA SER A 48 0.52 -3.92 -20.47
C SER A 48 0.49 -2.49 -19.95
N THR A 49 1.59 -2.08 -19.30
CA THR A 49 2.20 -0.72 -19.27
C THR A 49 1.29 0.51 -19.19
N SER A 50 0.09 0.39 -18.66
CA SER A 50 -0.86 1.49 -18.50
C SER A 50 -1.34 1.36 -17.08
N ASP A 51 -0.89 2.26 -16.22
CA ASP A 51 -1.28 2.30 -14.81
C ASP A 51 -2.79 2.10 -14.66
N ILE A 52 -3.20 1.42 -13.58
CA ILE A 52 -4.61 1.27 -13.23
C ILE A 52 -5.14 2.67 -12.86
N ASP A 53 -5.59 3.44 -13.85
CA ASP A 53 -6.18 4.76 -13.63
C ASP A 53 -7.64 4.59 -13.22
N VAL A 54 -7.90 4.80 -11.93
CA VAL A 54 -9.23 4.79 -11.34
C VAL A 54 -9.62 6.25 -11.06
N SER A 55 -10.06 6.95 -12.10
CA SER A 55 -10.43 8.37 -12.03
C SER A 55 -11.96 8.58 -12.05
N GLY A 56 -12.51 9.26 -11.04
CA GLY A 56 -13.95 9.59 -10.91
C GLY A 56 -14.43 9.86 -9.47
N THR A 57 -15.69 10.29 -9.31
CA THR A 57 -16.36 10.34 -7.99
C THR A 57 -17.08 9.02 -7.73
N TYR A 58 -16.54 8.21 -6.82
CA TYR A 58 -17.11 6.92 -6.46
C TYR A 58 -17.73 7.00 -5.06
N GLY A 59 -18.98 6.57 -4.90
CA GLY A 59 -19.69 6.64 -3.61
C GLY A 59 -19.09 5.75 -2.52
N ALA A 60 -18.60 4.57 -2.90
CA ALA A 60 -17.78 3.67 -2.09
C ALA A 60 -17.02 2.74 -3.04
N LEU A 61 -15.78 3.09 -3.38
CA LEU A 61 -14.88 2.23 -4.16
C LEU A 61 -13.75 1.78 -3.25
N GLU A 62 -13.76 0.51 -2.87
CA GLU A 62 -12.61 -0.13 -2.24
C GLU A 62 -11.76 -0.77 -3.33
N LEU A 63 -10.67 -0.12 -3.72
CA LEU A 63 -9.63 -0.77 -4.48
C LEU A 63 -8.84 -1.68 -3.53
N GLN A 64 -9.28 -2.93 -3.39
CA GLN A 64 -8.57 -3.92 -2.58
C GLN A 64 -7.37 -4.45 -3.35
N ILE A 65 -6.19 -3.88 -3.09
CA ILE A 65 -4.93 -4.54 -3.39
C ILE A 65 -4.79 -5.66 -2.35
N LYS A 66 -4.64 -6.92 -2.81
CA LYS A 66 -4.58 -8.08 -1.90
C LYS A 66 -3.53 -7.84 -0.80
N PRO A 67 -3.73 -8.35 0.43
CA PRO A 67 -2.70 -8.29 1.46
C PRO A 67 -1.36 -8.77 0.90
N ASP A 68 -0.28 -8.05 1.18
CA ASP A 68 1.09 -8.35 0.73
C ASP A 68 1.39 -8.09 -0.77
N SER A 69 0.49 -7.47 -1.53
CA SER A 69 0.70 -7.19 -2.97
C SER A 69 1.34 -5.84 -3.29
N ILE A 70 1.75 -5.07 -2.29
CA ILE A 70 2.49 -3.82 -2.46
C ILE A 70 3.81 -3.95 -1.70
N ASN A 71 4.90 -4.26 -2.39
CA ASN A 71 6.26 -4.24 -1.85
C ASN A 71 7.12 -3.19 -2.60
N GLY A 72 8.38 -3.04 -2.21
CA GLY A 72 9.28 -2.02 -2.76
C GLY A 72 9.59 -2.17 -4.25
N THR A 73 9.27 -3.32 -4.86
CA THR A 73 9.46 -3.54 -6.30
C THR A 73 8.27 -3.07 -7.13
N GLU A 74 7.04 -3.17 -6.62
CA GLU A 74 5.84 -2.60 -7.27
C GLU A 74 5.72 -1.09 -7.06
N LEU A 75 6.42 -0.54 -6.05
CA LEU A 75 6.50 0.90 -5.76
C LEU A 75 7.86 1.51 -6.14
N ALA A 76 8.44 1.08 -7.27
CA ALA A 76 9.77 1.54 -7.70
C ALA A 76 9.83 3.03 -8.10
N ASP A 77 8.68 3.68 -8.28
CA ASP A 77 8.55 5.12 -8.58
C ASP A 77 7.84 5.87 -7.43
N THR A 78 7.63 7.17 -7.61
CA THR A 78 7.11 8.09 -6.61
C THR A 78 5.68 7.74 -6.19
N ILE A 79 5.48 7.51 -4.90
CA ILE A 79 4.15 7.39 -4.30
C ILE A 79 3.68 8.79 -3.90
N ASN A 80 2.78 9.37 -4.70
CA ASN A 80 2.13 10.63 -4.34
C ASN A 80 0.98 10.34 -3.36
N LEU A 81 1.18 10.67 -2.09
CA LEU A 81 0.20 10.48 -1.03
C LEU A 81 -0.54 11.80 -0.77
N ASP A 82 -1.83 11.72 -0.44
CA ASP A 82 -2.61 12.89 -0.03
C ASP A 82 -2.05 13.48 1.28
N ALA A 83 -2.42 14.73 1.59
CA ALA A 83 -1.90 15.52 2.70
C ALA A 83 -2.05 14.87 4.09
N ASN A 84 -2.90 13.85 4.24
CA ASN A 84 -3.27 13.24 5.51
C ASN A 84 -2.80 11.79 5.66
N LEU A 85 -1.73 11.35 4.99
CA LEU A 85 -1.21 10.00 5.17
C LEU A 85 -0.95 9.68 6.65
N ALA A 86 -1.62 8.65 7.17
CA ALA A 86 -1.39 8.09 8.49
C ALA A 86 -0.95 6.63 8.38
N VAL A 87 0.19 6.29 9.00
CA VAL A 87 0.65 4.90 9.15
C VAL A 87 0.53 4.54 10.62
N THR A 88 -0.50 3.77 10.97
CA THR A 88 -0.85 3.45 12.37
C THR A 88 -0.79 1.95 12.63
N GLY A 89 -0.22 1.54 13.77
CA GLY A 89 -0.19 0.12 14.19
C GLY A 89 0.85 -0.75 13.47
N TYR A 90 1.76 -0.13 12.71
CA TYR A 90 2.84 -0.83 12.01
C TYR A 90 4.18 -0.16 12.25
N ASN A 91 5.24 -0.98 12.31
CA ASN A 91 6.60 -0.49 12.34
C ASN A 91 6.97 0.10 10.97
N VAL A 92 7.68 1.22 10.98
CA VAL A 92 8.13 1.89 9.76
C VAL A 92 9.65 1.90 9.73
N SER A 93 10.24 1.34 8.67
CA SER A 93 11.69 1.31 8.48
C SER A 93 12.06 2.11 7.24
N PHE A 94 12.90 3.12 7.41
CA PHE A 94 13.50 3.87 6.32
C PHE A 94 14.94 3.41 6.13
N ASP A 95 15.28 3.08 4.88
CA ASP A 95 16.62 2.65 4.48
C ASP A 95 17.15 1.55 5.43
N SER A 96 16.36 0.48 5.59
CA SER A 96 16.70 -0.73 6.36
C SER A 96 17.21 -0.48 7.79
N GLY A 97 16.71 0.56 8.48
CA GLY A 97 17.06 0.84 9.88
C GLY A 97 17.87 2.12 10.09
N THR A 98 18.11 2.91 9.04
CA THR A 98 18.65 4.28 9.19
C THR A 98 17.72 5.13 10.07
N LEU A 99 16.39 5.08 9.83
CA LEU A 99 15.36 5.57 10.74
C LEU A 99 14.31 4.48 10.91
N PHE A 100 13.95 4.19 12.15
CA PHE A 100 12.99 3.15 12.49
C PHE A 100 11.97 3.67 13.50
N VAL A 101 10.68 3.45 13.24
CA VAL A 101 9.59 3.71 14.17
C VAL A 101 9.05 2.36 14.64
N ASP A 102 9.16 2.08 15.93
CA ASP A 102 8.60 0.91 16.60
C ASP A 102 7.23 1.26 17.19
N SER A 103 6.18 0.93 16.44
CA SER A 103 4.79 1.18 16.83
C SER A 103 4.31 0.32 17.99
N ASN A 104 4.96 -0.80 18.28
CA ASN A 104 4.55 -1.69 19.37
C ASN A 104 4.97 -1.15 20.74
N ASN A 105 6.03 -0.34 20.78
CA ASN A 105 6.63 0.16 22.02
C ASN A 105 6.72 1.69 22.09
N ASP A 106 6.16 2.39 21.09
CA ASP A 106 6.21 3.85 20.95
C ASP A 106 7.65 4.41 20.96
N ARG A 107 8.53 3.84 20.12
CA ARG A 107 9.97 4.22 20.08
C ARG A 107 10.45 4.61 18.70
N VAL A 108 11.52 5.39 18.66
CA VAL A 108 12.25 5.78 17.46
C VAL A 108 13.71 5.36 17.55
N GLY A 109 14.20 4.63 16.55
CA GLY A 109 15.59 4.25 16.36
C GLY A 109 16.24 5.03 15.22
N ILE A 110 17.50 5.45 15.38
CA ILE A 110 18.36 5.97 14.31
C ILE A 110 19.62 5.09 14.24
N GLY A 111 19.87 4.48 13.09
CA GLY A 111 20.94 3.49 12.92
C GLY A 111 20.69 2.16 13.66
N THR A 112 19.44 1.89 14.04
CA THR A 112 19.02 0.65 14.72
C THR A 112 17.54 0.37 14.47
N SER A 113 17.21 -0.89 14.21
CA SER A 113 15.82 -1.40 14.09
C SER A 113 15.27 -1.97 15.40
N SER A 114 16.06 -1.93 16.48
CA SER A 114 15.70 -2.45 17.79
C SER A 114 15.92 -1.39 18.88
N PRO A 115 15.12 -0.30 18.88
CA PRO A 115 15.24 0.74 19.91
C PRO A 115 14.88 0.20 21.29
N ASN A 116 15.76 0.43 22.28
CA ASN A 116 15.55 0.04 23.68
C ASN A 116 15.16 1.23 24.59
N GLN A 117 15.07 2.44 24.01
CA GLN A 117 14.64 3.68 24.64
C GLN A 117 13.67 4.41 23.71
N ALA A 118 12.91 5.38 24.23
CA ALA A 118 11.97 6.18 23.43
C ALA A 118 12.64 6.80 22.20
N LEU A 119 13.88 7.28 22.34
CA LEU A 119 14.78 7.63 21.25
C LEU A 119 16.10 6.88 21.44
N HIS A 120 16.48 6.04 20.48
CA HIS A 120 17.74 5.28 20.51
C HIS A 120 18.55 5.59 19.25
N VAL A 121 19.67 6.31 19.40
CA VAL A 121 20.58 6.62 18.30
C VAL A 121 21.86 5.81 18.45
N VAL A 122 22.19 5.00 17.45
CA VAL A 122 23.48 4.31 17.35
C VAL A 122 24.37 5.13 16.43
N GLY A 123 25.24 5.96 17.02
CA GLY A 123 26.16 6.82 16.30
C GLY A 123 26.38 8.17 16.99
N ASN A 124 27.09 9.07 16.31
CA ASN A 124 27.33 10.42 16.80
C ASN A 124 26.12 11.32 16.52
N THR A 125 25.70 12.10 17.52
CA THR A 125 24.63 13.09 17.38
C THR A 125 25.20 14.50 17.47
N ASN A 126 24.80 15.38 16.55
CA ASN A 126 25.03 16.82 16.66
C ASN A 126 23.71 17.49 17.04
N MET A 127 23.57 17.84 18.32
CA MET A 127 22.36 18.45 18.87
C MET A 127 22.61 19.96 19.09
N SER A 128 21.70 20.81 18.60
CA SER A 128 21.77 22.27 18.79
C SER A 128 20.46 22.80 19.39
N GLY A 129 20.54 23.91 20.13
CA GLY A 129 19.37 24.57 20.72
C GLY A 129 18.72 23.85 21.92
N TYR A 130 19.41 22.89 22.54
CA TYR A 130 18.86 22.14 23.67
C TYR A 130 19.08 22.86 25.00
N ASN A 131 17.98 23.24 25.66
CA ASN A 131 17.99 23.82 27.01
C ASN A 131 17.76 22.72 28.06
N ILE A 132 18.85 22.22 28.63
CA ILE A 132 18.83 21.25 29.73
C ILE A 132 18.44 21.99 31.02
N THR A 133 17.14 22.09 31.29
CA THR A 133 16.60 22.86 32.43
C THR A 133 16.06 21.97 33.56
N THR A 134 15.78 20.69 33.28
CA THR A 134 15.14 19.76 34.23
C THR A 134 15.82 18.40 34.32
N ILE A 135 17.05 18.24 33.83
CA ILE A 135 17.73 16.94 33.86
C ILE A 135 18.41 16.77 35.22
N ASP A 136 18.02 15.73 35.97
CA ASP A 136 18.70 15.26 37.18
C ASP A 136 20.15 14.90 36.84
N CYS A 137 20.36 14.04 35.82
CA CYS A 137 21.69 13.78 35.29
C CYS A 137 21.74 13.36 33.81
N ILE A 138 22.79 13.79 33.11
CA ILE A 138 23.25 13.24 31.83
C ILE A 138 24.15 12.05 32.15
N VAL A 139 23.81 10.87 31.62
CA VAL A 139 24.61 9.64 31.78
C VAL A 139 25.33 9.34 30.47
N PHE A 140 26.65 9.24 30.51
CA PHE A 140 27.50 8.76 29.43
C PHE A 140 27.72 7.24 29.61
N ASP A 141 27.79 6.53 28.48
CA ASP A 141 27.92 5.08 28.32
C ASP A 141 28.96 4.39 29.24
N SER A 142 30.09 5.04 29.49
CA SER A 142 31.18 4.60 30.37
C SER A 142 30.92 4.83 31.86
N GLY A 143 29.68 5.15 32.24
CA GLY A 143 29.28 5.47 33.62
C GLY A 143 29.64 6.89 34.06
N GLY A 144 30.20 7.71 33.16
CA GLY A 144 30.37 9.13 33.39
C GLY A 144 29.01 9.77 33.59
N LYS A 145 28.79 10.45 34.71
CA LYS A 145 27.51 11.09 35.01
C LYS A 145 27.76 12.58 35.21
N ILE A 146 27.17 13.44 34.39
CA ILE A 146 27.06 14.87 34.70
C ILE A 146 25.69 15.07 35.34
N CYS A 147 25.67 15.11 36.67
CA CYS A 147 24.49 15.50 37.43
C CYS A 147 24.57 16.98 37.74
N ALA A 148 23.47 17.70 37.58
CA ALA A 148 23.32 19.01 38.19
C ALA A 148 22.47 18.82 39.46
N LEU A 149 22.95 19.32 40.61
CA LEU A 149 22.04 19.54 41.74
C LEU A 149 21.09 20.68 41.35
N ILE A 150 19.81 20.36 41.20
CA ILE A 150 18.75 21.36 41.19
C ILE A 150 18.43 21.61 42.66
N GLU A 151 18.98 22.69 43.24
CA GLU A 151 18.45 23.27 44.49
C GLU A 151 17.16 24.05 44.19
#